data_AF-A0A9P6TV52-F1
#
_entry.id   AF-A0A9P6TV52-F1
#
_cell.length_a   1.000
_cell.length_b   1.000
_cell.length_c   1.000
_cell.angle_alpha   90.00
_cell.angle_beta   90.00
_cell.angle_gamma   90.00
#
_symmetry.space_group_name_H-M   'P 1'
#
loop_
_entity.id
_entity.type
_entity.pdbx_description
1 polymer ?
#
loop_
_entity_poly.entity_id
_entity_poly.type
_entity_poly.pdbx_seq_one_letter_code
_entity_poly.pdbx_strand_id
1 'polypeptide(L)'
;MYGSSTASTSSPKPAHAASSSSSSSGPTTTLATLGYFCIYNPDFGLTDETQHEQLLYYVARKTVSIDAKMRNIGLAQGLVNFAR
;
A
#
# COMPACT_ATOMS: atom_id res chain seq x y z
N MET A 1 -14.49 -33.37 -53.89
CA MET A 1 -15.78 -33.84 -54.42
C MET A 1 -16.40 -34.76 -53.38
N TYR A 2 -17.50 -34.30 -52.76
CA TYR A 2 -18.56 -35.03 -52.00
C TYR A 2 -18.11 -36.12 -51.00
N GLY A 3 -18.28 -36.04 -49.68
CA GLY A 3 -19.47 -35.65 -48.91
C GLY A 3 -20.03 -36.90 -48.20
N SER A 4 -20.12 -36.91 -46.86
CA SER A 4 -21.11 -37.73 -46.13
C SER A 4 -21.22 -37.29 -44.66
N SER A 5 -22.39 -36.75 -44.33
CA SER A 5 -22.85 -36.39 -43.00
C SER A 5 -23.24 -37.62 -42.18
N THR A 6 -23.10 -37.57 -40.85
CA THR A 6 -24.16 -38.02 -39.93
C THR A 6 -24.15 -37.14 -38.68
N ALA A 7 -25.33 -36.61 -38.36
CA ALA A 7 -25.62 -35.89 -37.13
C ALA A 7 -25.94 -36.89 -36.00
N SER A 8 -25.60 -36.54 -34.76
CA SER A 8 -26.26 -37.10 -33.58
C SER A 8 -26.46 -36.02 -32.50
N THR A 9 -27.72 -35.96 -32.08
CA THR A 9 -28.36 -35.00 -31.19
C THR A 9 -28.32 -35.47 -29.73
N SER A 10 -28.57 -34.53 -28.80
CA SER A 10 -28.96 -34.65 -27.37
C SER A 10 -27.82 -34.37 -26.37
N SER A 11 -27.91 -33.47 -25.38
CA SER A 11 -29.03 -32.82 -24.69
C SER A 11 -28.59 -31.48 -24.07
N PRO A 12 -29.49 -30.49 -23.86
CA PRO A 12 -29.15 -29.27 -23.14
C PRO A 12 -29.05 -29.54 -21.63
N LYS A 13 -27.90 -29.23 -21.05
CA LYS A 13 -27.68 -29.18 -19.60
C LYS A 13 -28.62 -28.13 -18.98
N PRO A 14 -29.41 -28.46 -17.94
CA PRO A 14 -30.24 -27.46 -17.28
C PRO A 14 -29.34 -26.39 -16.65
N ALA A 15 -29.62 -25.13 -17.02
CA ALA A 15 -29.00 -23.95 -16.47
C ALA A 15 -29.42 -23.79 -15.00
N HIS A 16 -28.64 -24.35 -14.07
CA HIS A 16 -28.65 -23.85 -12.71
C HIS A 16 -27.97 -22.48 -12.75
N ALA A 17 -28.81 -21.45 -12.75
CA ALA A 17 -28.42 -20.07 -12.53
C ALA A 17 -27.45 -20.04 -11.35
N ALA A 18 -26.19 -19.68 -11.62
CA ALA A 18 -25.31 -19.23 -10.57
C ALA A 18 -26.00 -18.00 -9.99
N SER A 19 -26.59 -18.17 -8.81
CA SER A 19 -27.01 -17.06 -7.98
C SER A 19 -25.76 -16.22 -7.77
N SER A 20 -25.71 -15.08 -8.44
CA SER A 20 -24.78 -14.01 -8.12
C SER A 20 -25.12 -13.60 -6.69
N SER A 21 -24.40 -14.16 -5.72
CA SER A 21 -24.33 -13.59 -4.40
C SER A 21 -23.76 -12.20 -4.58
N SER A 22 -24.65 -11.21 -4.52
CA SER A 22 -24.29 -9.82 -4.41
C SER A 22 -23.49 -9.69 -3.12
N SER A 23 -22.16 -9.70 -3.25
CA SER A 23 -21.27 -9.35 -2.16
C SER A 23 -21.51 -7.87 -1.86
N SER A 24 -22.36 -7.60 -0.86
CA SER A 24 -22.53 -6.26 -0.34
C SER A 24 -21.20 -5.83 0.30
N SER A 25 -20.37 -5.11 -0.44
CA SER A 25 -19.21 -4.42 0.11
C SER A 25 -19.71 -3.22 0.93
N GLY A 26 -20.15 -3.48 2.16
CA GLY A 26 -20.33 -2.44 3.16
C GLY A 26 -19.00 -1.71 3.40
N PRO A 27 -19.03 -0.44 3.85
CA PRO A 27 -17.82 0.31 4.13
C PRO A 27 -17.01 -0.43 5.21
N THR A 28 -15.79 -0.86 4.87
CA THR A 28 -14.86 -1.43 5.83
C THR A 28 -14.32 -0.32 6.71
N THR A 29 -14.94 -0.13 7.88
CA THR A 29 -14.46 0.82 8.89
C THR A 29 -13.11 0.35 9.40
N THR A 30 -12.03 0.98 8.94
CA THR A 30 -10.68 0.69 9.40
C THR A 30 -10.34 1.66 10.52
N LEU A 31 -9.90 1.13 11.66
CA LEU A 31 -9.44 1.96 12.78
C LEU A 31 -8.18 2.73 12.39
N ALA A 32 -8.05 3.95 12.91
CA ALA A 32 -6.81 4.69 12.80
C ALA A 32 -5.68 3.90 13.46
N THR A 33 -4.56 3.74 12.75
CA THR A 33 -3.38 3.04 13.24
C THR A 33 -2.15 3.91 13.05
N LEU A 34 -1.16 3.74 13.91
CA LEU A 34 0.12 4.44 13.78
C LEU A 34 0.81 4.01 12.48
N GLY A 35 1.08 4.99 11.61
CA GLY A 35 1.86 4.77 10.39
C GLY A 35 3.34 4.53 10.71
N TYR A 36 3.96 5.55 11.29
CA TYR A 36 5.29 5.51 11.88
C TYR A 36 5.40 6.56 12.99
N PHE A 37 6.40 6.41 13.85
CA PHE A 37 6.79 7.41 14.85
C PHE A 37 8.31 7.50 14.87
N CYS A 38 8.83 8.72 15.00
CA CYS A 38 10.27 8.95 15.06
C CYS A 38 10.63 10.06 16.05
N ILE A 39 11.82 9.94 16.61
CA ILE A 39 12.47 10.98 17.41
C ILE A 39 13.74 11.35 16.67
N TYR A 40 13.95 12.64 16.43
CA TYR A 40 15.15 13.16 15.80
C TYR A 40 15.65 14.42 16.52
N ASN A 41 16.93 14.72 16.38
CA ASN A 41 17.56 15.95 16.86
C ASN A 41 18.25 16.66 15.67
N PRO A 42 17.80 17.85 15.24
CA PRO A 42 18.40 18.57 14.12
C PRO A 42 19.82 19.08 14.41
N ASP A 43 20.24 19.13 15.68
CA ASP A 43 21.60 19.58 16.05
C ASP A 43 22.65 18.49 15.85
N PHE A 44 22.24 17.25 15.54
CA PHE A 44 23.14 16.15 15.18
C PHE A 44 23.29 16.09 13.65
N GLY A 45 24.34 15.44 13.15
CA GLY A 45 24.47 15.21 11.71
C GLY A 45 24.40 16.49 10.87
N LEU A 46 25.24 17.48 11.17
CA LEU A 46 25.21 18.82 10.57
C LEU A 46 25.70 18.85 9.10
N THR A 47 26.19 17.72 8.58
CA THR A 47 26.64 17.58 7.19
C THR A 47 25.75 16.58 6.45
N ASP A 48 25.79 16.60 5.12
CA ASP A 48 25.00 15.69 4.28
C ASP A 48 25.35 14.21 4.57
N GLU A 49 26.64 13.94 4.79
CA GLU A 49 27.14 12.59 5.06
C GLU A 49 26.69 12.07 6.43
N THR A 50 26.54 12.97 7.40
CA THR A 50 26.20 12.63 8.79
C THR A 50 24.72 12.84 9.10
N GLN A 51 23.90 13.28 8.15
CA GLN A 51 22.50 13.63 8.36
C GLN A 51 21.69 12.48 9.00
N HIS A 52 22.03 11.24 8.68
CA HIS A 52 21.38 10.04 9.25
C HIS A 52 21.52 9.92 10.77
N GLU A 53 22.50 10.58 11.38
CA GLU A 53 22.71 10.65 12.83
C GLU A 53 21.65 11.51 13.54
N GLN A 54 20.90 12.33 12.79
CA GLN A 54 19.77 13.08 13.34
C GLN A 54 18.68 12.15 13.88
N LEU A 55 18.54 10.94 13.33
CA LEU A 55 17.49 10.01 13.70
C LEU A 55 17.88 9.18 14.94
N LEU A 56 17.25 9.48 16.07
CA LEU A 56 17.52 8.80 17.35
C LEU A 56 16.65 7.56 17.56
N TYR A 57 15.42 7.57 17.04
CA TYR A 57 14.48 6.46 17.16
C TYR A 57 13.51 6.42 15.99
N TYR A 58 13.17 5.21 15.51
CA TYR A 58 12.18 5.01 14.46
C TYR A 58 11.40 3.72 14.68
N VAL A 59 10.07 3.80 14.62
CA VAL A 59 9.18 2.64 14.63
C VAL A 59 8.13 2.76 13.53
N ALA A 60 7.91 1.66 12.81
CA ALA A 60 6.87 1.56 11.79
C ALA A 60 6.42 0.10 11.65
N ARG A 61 5.24 -0.11 11.06
CA ARG A 61 4.69 -1.46 10.83
C ARG A 61 5.42 -2.25 9.73
N LYS A 62 6.17 -1.55 8.88
CA LYS A 62 6.97 -2.13 7.79
C LYS A 62 8.38 -1.59 7.90
N THR A 63 9.34 -2.36 7.39
CA THR A 63 10.71 -1.89 7.22
C THR A 63 10.74 -0.72 6.24
N VAL A 64 11.41 0.35 6.63
CA VAL A 64 11.57 1.58 5.83
C VAL A 64 13.06 1.82 5.63
N SER A 65 13.48 2.17 4.42
CA SER A 65 14.88 2.51 4.11
C SER A 65 15.30 3.78 4.85
N ILE A 66 16.60 3.92 5.13
CA ILE A 66 17.13 5.12 5.77
C ILE A 66 16.80 6.39 4.96
N ASP A 67 16.93 6.33 3.63
CA ASP A 67 16.63 7.46 2.73
C ASP A 67 15.19 7.96 2.87
N ALA A 68 14.23 7.04 2.99
CA ALA A 68 12.82 7.40 3.18
C ALA A 68 12.57 8.02 4.55
N LYS A 69 13.26 7.56 5.60
CA LYS A 69 13.21 8.19 6.93
C LYS A 69 13.78 9.61 6.89
N MET A 70 14.94 9.78 6.25
CA MET A 70 15.60 11.08 6.12
C MET A 70 14.81 12.06 5.28
N ARG A 71 14.19 11.61 4.18
CA ARG A 71 13.26 12.42 3.41
C ARG A 71 12.11 12.96 4.28
N ASN A 72 11.48 12.11 5.10
CA ASN A 72 10.38 12.54 5.97
C ASN A 72 10.84 13.57 7.01
N ILE A 73 12.03 13.37 7.60
CA ILE A 73 12.62 14.34 8.55
C ILE A 73 12.90 15.66 7.84
N GLY A 74 13.56 15.65 6.68
CA GLY A 74 13.86 16.87 5.93
C GLY A 74 12.62 17.64 5.51
N LEU A 75 11.54 16.95 5.12
CA LEU A 75 10.25 17.59 4.84
C LEU A 75 9.66 18.25 6.10
N ALA A 76 9.69 17.56 7.24
CA ALA A 76 9.21 18.12 8.50
C ALA A 76 10.01 19.37 8.91
N GLN A 77 11.33 19.32 8.82
CA GLN A 77 12.20 20.48 9.08
C GLN A 77 11.91 21.63 8.13
N GLY A 78 11.76 21.35 6.83
CA GLY A 78 11.42 22.35 5.82
C GLY A 78 10.09 23.05 6.13
N LEU A 79 9.06 22.29 6.53
CA LEU A 79 7.77 22.84 6.93
C LEU A 79 7.85 23.70 8.19
N VAL A 80 8.60 23.25 9.21
CA VAL A 80 8.80 24.03 10.45
C VAL A 80 9.53 25.34 10.16
N ASN A 81 10.59 25.30 9.34
CA ASN A 81 11.34 26.50 8.97
C ASN A 81 10.53 27.45 8.10
N PHE A 82 9.67 26.92 7.23
CA PHE A 82 8.78 27.71 6.39
C PHE A 82 7.68 28.41 7.20
N ALA A 83 7.15 27.74 8.24
CA ALA A 83 6.03 28.24 9.02
C ALA A 83 6.43 29.16 10.20
N ARG A 84 7.74 29.31 10.49
CA ARG A 84 8.26 30.24 11.49
C ARG A 84 8.33 31.67 10.95
#